data_AF-A0A2N9I449-F1
#
_entry.id   AF-A0A2N9I449-F1
#
_cell.length_a   1.000
_cell.length_b   1.000
_cell.length_c   1.000
_cell.angle_alpha   90.00
_cell.angle_beta   90.00
_cell.angle_gamma   90.00
#
_symmetry.space_group_name_H-M   'P 1'
#
loop_
_entity.id
_entity.type
_entity.pdbx_description
1 polymer ?
#
loop_
_entity_poly.entity_id
_entity_poly.type
_entity_poly.pdbx_seq_one_letter_code
_entity_poly.pdbx_strand_id
1 'polypeptide(L)'
;MRDTNMNAILLLLFVLGSQGVAGVQILSKSKLQKCEKTSDSGNLNCTKKIVLNMAVPSGSSGGEASIVAEIVEVEENSTNKMQTLRIPPVLTVNKSTAYAVYQLTYIRDVPYKPEELYVKTRKCQPDADAKVVKMCERQASFFPDISF
;
A
#
# COMPACT_ATOMS: atom_id res chain seq x y z
N MET A 1 28.38 25.13 -33.30
CA MET A 1 27.14 24.54 -33.87
C MET A 1 27.01 23.04 -33.59
N ARG A 2 27.72 22.48 -32.59
CA ARG A 2 27.73 21.05 -32.26
C ARG A 2 27.11 20.76 -30.88
N ASP A 3 27.04 21.77 -30.01
CA ASP A 3 26.59 21.64 -28.61
C ASP A 3 25.07 21.74 -28.42
N THR A 4 24.35 22.48 -29.28
CA THR A 4 22.88 22.58 -29.24
C THR A 4 22.17 21.27 -29.58
N ASN A 5 22.80 20.41 -30.41
CA ASN A 5 22.26 19.10 -30.75
C ASN A 5 22.38 18.10 -29.59
N MET A 6 23.44 18.17 -28.79
CA MET A 6 23.67 17.23 -27.68
C MET A 6 22.67 17.44 -26.53
N ASN A 7 22.38 18.70 -26.20
CA ASN A 7 21.35 19.04 -25.19
C ASN A 7 19.93 18.70 -25.68
N ALA A 8 19.66 18.87 -26.98
CA ALA A 8 18.37 18.48 -27.57
C ALA A 8 18.17 16.95 -27.56
N ILE A 9 19.22 16.17 -27.83
CA ILE A 9 19.18 14.70 -27.76
C ILE A 9 18.97 14.24 -26.32
N LEU A 10 19.64 14.85 -25.34
CA LEU A 10 19.48 14.52 -23.93
C LEU A 10 18.05 14.82 -23.42
N LEU A 11 17.47 15.95 -23.84
CA LEU A 11 16.07 16.28 -23.56
C LEU A 11 15.10 15.29 -24.22
N LEU A 12 15.35 14.87 -25.45
CA LEU A 12 14.52 13.89 -26.16
C LEU A 12 14.52 12.52 -25.45
N LEU A 13 15.70 12.07 -25.01
CA LEU A 13 15.86 10.83 -24.23
C LEU A 13 15.14 10.90 -22.88
N PHE A 14 15.15 12.07 -22.22
CA PHE A 14 14.44 12.26 -20.95
C PHE A 14 12.92 12.19 -21.13
N VAL A 15 12.39 12.76 -22.22
CA VAL A 15 10.96 12.69 -22.56
C VAL A 15 10.53 11.25 -22.90
N LEU A 16 11.33 10.53 -23.69
CA LEU A 16 11.06 9.13 -24.05
C LEU A 16 11.16 8.17 -22.85
N GLY A 17 12.03 8.46 -21.87
CA GLY A 17 12.19 7.64 -20.65
C GLY A 17 11.03 7.76 -19.64
N SER A 18 10.14 8.73 -19.82
CA SER A 18 9.02 9.02 -18.91
C SER A 18 7.70 8.32 -19.27
N GLN A 19 7.72 7.32 -20.16
CA GLN A 19 6.54 6.55 -20.50
C GLN A 19 6.15 5.59 -19.37
N GLY A 20 5.43 6.13 -18.38
CA GLY A 20 4.60 5.31 -17.50
C GLY A 20 3.58 4.54 -18.33
N VAL A 21 3.36 3.26 -17.98
CA VAL A 21 2.33 2.45 -18.63
C VAL A 21 0.96 3.07 -18.35
N ALA A 22 0.36 3.66 -19.38
CA ALA A 22 -0.83 4.50 -19.26
C ALA A 22 -2.16 3.72 -19.18
N GLY A 23 -2.13 2.40 -18.98
CA GLY A 23 -3.35 1.59 -18.93
C GLY A 23 -3.10 0.13 -18.58
N VAL A 24 -4.20 -0.62 -18.39
CA VAL A 24 -4.15 -2.06 -18.13
C VAL A 24 -3.72 -2.79 -19.40
N GLN A 25 -2.75 -3.70 -19.28
CA GLN A 25 -2.24 -4.50 -20.42
C GLN A 25 -2.39 -6.00 -20.15
N ILE A 26 -2.93 -6.74 -21.13
CA ILE A 26 -2.94 -8.21 -21.09
C ILE A 26 -1.56 -8.72 -21.51
N LEU A 27 -0.89 -9.45 -20.62
CA LEU A 27 0.42 -10.07 -20.86
C LEU A 27 0.27 -11.45 -21.50
N SER A 28 -0.72 -12.23 -21.06
CA SER A 28 -1.01 -13.53 -21.65
C SER A 28 -2.47 -13.94 -21.45
N LYS A 29 -2.96 -14.76 -22.38
CA LYS A 29 -4.29 -15.39 -22.35
C LYS A 29 -4.15 -16.84 -22.80
N SER A 30 -4.57 -17.77 -21.95
CA SER A 30 -4.50 -19.20 -22.26
C SER A 30 -5.74 -19.95 -21.77
N LYS A 31 -6.01 -21.11 -22.38
CA LYS A 31 -6.99 -22.08 -21.89
C LYS A 31 -6.21 -23.19 -21.20
N LEU A 32 -6.48 -23.44 -19.92
CA LEU A 32 -5.76 -24.43 -19.11
C LEU A 32 -6.75 -25.34 -18.38
N GLN A 33 -6.45 -26.63 -18.31
CA GLN A 33 -7.21 -27.56 -17.49
C GLN A 33 -6.64 -27.56 -16.06
N LYS A 34 -7.42 -27.06 -15.11
CA LYS A 34 -7.08 -27.11 -13.68
C LYS A 34 -7.65 -28.40 -13.09
N CYS A 35 -6.79 -29.29 -12.62
CA CYS A 35 -7.15 -30.48 -11.86
C CYS A 35 -6.94 -30.22 -10.37
N GLU A 36 -7.96 -30.50 -9.57
CA GLU A 36 -7.90 -30.38 -8.11
C GLU A 36 -7.98 -31.76 -7.48
N LYS A 37 -7.01 -32.06 -6.60
CA LYS A 37 -6.96 -33.28 -5.80
C LYS A 37 -7.52 -32.96 -4.42
N THR A 38 -8.69 -33.47 -4.11
CA THR A 38 -9.37 -33.21 -2.81
C THR A 38 -9.01 -34.24 -1.74
N SER A 39 -8.43 -35.39 -2.11
CA SER A 39 -8.03 -36.46 -1.19
C SER A 39 -6.91 -37.31 -1.80
N ASP A 40 -6.05 -37.88 -0.97
CA ASP A 40 -4.85 -38.58 -1.46
C ASP A 40 -5.11 -39.86 -2.24
N SER A 41 -6.25 -40.49 -2.03
CA SER A 41 -6.70 -41.73 -2.69
C SER A 41 -7.86 -41.53 -3.68
N GLY A 42 -8.27 -40.28 -3.95
CA GLY A 42 -9.43 -39.95 -4.79
C GLY A 42 -9.10 -39.58 -6.24
N ASN A 43 -10.13 -39.58 -7.09
CA ASN A 43 -10.06 -39.11 -8.47
C ASN A 43 -9.79 -37.59 -8.54
N LEU A 44 -9.13 -37.14 -9.62
CA LEU A 44 -8.84 -35.73 -9.87
C LEU A 44 -10.05 -35.03 -10.49
N ASN A 45 -10.51 -33.93 -9.89
CA ASN A 45 -11.57 -33.10 -10.44
C ASN A 45 -10.97 -32.05 -11.37
N CYS A 46 -11.05 -32.31 -12.68
CA CYS A 46 -10.46 -31.43 -13.70
C CYS A 46 -11.50 -30.55 -14.38
N THR A 47 -11.24 -29.24 -14.44
CA THR A 47 -12.09 -28.25 -15.13
C THR A 47 -11.27 -27.40 -16.09
N LYS A 48 -11.79 -27.11 -17.28
CA LYS A 48 -11.17 -26.19 -18.23
C LYS A 48 -11.43 -24.75 -17.78
N LYS A 49 -10.39 -23.92 -17.71
CA LYS A 49 -10.44 -22.52 -17.29
C LYS A 49 -9.68 -21.63 -18.28
N ILE A 50 -10.06 -20.36 -18.34
CA ILE A 50 -9.28 -19.33 -19.03
C ILE A 50 -8.40 -18.65 -17.98
N VAL A 51 -7.09 -18.57 -18.26
CA VAL A 51 -6.12 -17.89 -17.40
C VAL A 51 -5.68 -16.61 -18.12
N LEU A 52 -5.74 -15.50 -17.39
CA LEU A 52 -5.39 -14.17 -17.87
C LEU A 52 -4.29 -13.61 -16.97
N ASN A 53 -3.17 -13.21 -17.56
CA ASN A 53 -2.11 -12.48 -16.86
C ASN A 53 -2.13 -11.01 -17.34
N MET A 54 -2.07 -10.07 -16.41
CA MET A 54 -2.27 -8.65 -16.70
C MET A 54 -1.33 -7.76 -15.89
N ALA A 55 -0.85 -6.69 -16.52
CA ALA A 55 -0.16 -5.60 -15.85
C ALA A 55 -1.16 -4.47 -15.55
N VAL A 56 -1.35 -4.18 -14.26
CA VAL A 56 -2.23 -3.10 -13.78
C VAL A 56 -1.39 -2.00 -13.14
N PRO A 57 -1.32 -0.80 -13.75
CA PRO A 57 -0.57 0.33 -13.19
C PRO A 57 -1.25 0.85 -11.92
N SER A 58 -0.45 1.40 -11.00
CA SER A 58 -0.96 2.02 -9.77
C SER A 58 -1.77 3.28 -10.12
N GLY A 59 -2.94 3.44 -9.51
CA GLY A 59 -3.86 4.55 -9.80
C GLY A 59 -4.85 4.30 -10.93
N SER A 60 -4.92 3.09 -11.50
CA SER A 60 -5.94 2.75 -12.52
C SER A 60 -7.34 2.79 -11.91
N SER A 61 -8.26 3.47 -12.61
CA SER A 61 -9.65 3.67 -12.21
C SER A 61 -10.58 2.52 -12.64
N GLY A 62 -10.14 1.70 -13.60
CA GLY A 62 -10.95 0.64 -14.21
C GLY A 62 -11.89 1.14 -15.31
N GLY A 63 -12.00 2.45 -15.52
CA GLY A 63 -12.69 3.04 -16.67
C GLY A 63 -11.86 3.02 -17.95
N GLU A 64 -10.56 2.73 -17.86
CA GLU A 64 -9.66 2.75 -19.01
C GLU A 64 -9.81 1.52 -19.92
N ALA A 65 -10.15 0.36 -19.33
CA ALA A 65 -10.29 -0.89 -20.06
C ALA A 65 -11.24 -1.86 -19.34
N SER A 66 -11.96 -2.68 -20.12
CA SER A 66 -12.87 -3.70 -19.60
C SER A 66 -12.65 -5.03 -20.32
N ILE A 67 -12.75 -6.14 -19.59
CA ILE A 67 -12.59 -7.49 -20.13
C ILE A 67 -13.96 -8.12 -20.24
N VAL A 68 -14.35 -8.50 -21.45
CA VAL A 68 -15.63 -9.16 -21.73
C VAL A 68 -15.36 -10.65 -21.93
N ALA A 69 -15.99 -11.51 -21.12
CA ALA A 69 -15.85 -12.96 -21.28
C ALA A 69 -17.03 -13.55 -22.05
N GLU A 70 -16.73 -14.38 -23.03
CA GLU A 70 -17.72 -15.16 -23.76
C GLU A 70 -17.85 -16.54 -23.11
N ILE A 71 -19.07 -16.89 -22.71
CA ILE A 71 -19.37 -18.18 -22.09
C ILE A 71 -20.12 -19.00 -23.14
N VAL A 72 -19.47 -20.03 -23.66
CA VAL A 72 -20.10 -21.04 -24.52
C VAL A 72 -20.50 -22.20 -23.62
N GLU A 73 -21.81 -22.40 -23.44
CA GLU A 73 -22.34 -23.53 -22.71
C GLU A 73 -22.16 -24.79 -23.54
N VAL A 74 -21.51 -25.80 -22.97
CA VAL A 74 -21.49 -27.16 -23.52
C VAL A 74 -22.32 -28.01 -22.56
N GLU A 75 -23.44 -28.52 -23.07
CA GLU A 75 -24.31 -29.46 -22.36
C GLU A 75 -23.54 -30.74 -22.03
N GLU A 76 -23.38 -31.02 -20.74
CA GLU A 76 -23.21 -32.39 -20.26
C GLU A 76 -24.17 -32.62 -19.08
N ASN A 77 -25.36 -33.13 -19.41
CA ASN A 77 -26.23 -33.90 -18.51
C ASN A 77 -26.81 -33.18 -17.26
N SER A 78 -27.42 -32.00 -17.44
CA SER A 78 -28.22 -31.34 -16.38
C SER A 78 -29.70 -31.27 -16.78
N THR A 79 -30.54 -31.87 -15.95
CA THR A 79 -31.99 -31.98 -16.17
C THR A 79 -32.63 -30.58 -16.16
N ASN A 80 -33.07 -30.11 -17.34
CA ASN A 80 -34.06 -29.05 -17.57
C ASN A 80 -33.85 -27.67 -16.91
N LYS A 81 -32.62 -27.17 -16.76
CA LYS A 81 -32.41 -25.75 -16.42
C LYS A 81 -31.18 -25.14 -17.12
N MET A 82 -31.20 -25.14 -18.45
CA MET A 82 -30.27 -24.32 -19.24
C MET A 82 -30.65 -22.85 -19.07
N GLN A 83 -29.78 -22.08 -18.41
CA GLN A 83 -29.87 -20.63 -18.37
C GLN A 83 -28.66 -20.06 -19.07
N THR A 84 -28.79 -19.82 -20.38
CA THR A 84 -27.79 -19.09 -21.14
C THR A 84 -27.63 -17.69 -20.55
N LEU A 85 -26.41 -17.35 -20.13
CA LEU A 85 -26.06 -15.97 -19.81
C LEU A 85 -26.08 -15.16 -21.11
N ARG A 86 -27.23 -14.56 -21.42
CA ARG A 86 -27.43 -13.71 -22.61
C ARG A 86 -26.52 -12.48 -22.62
N ILE A 87 -26.07 -12.03 -21.44
CA ILE A 87 -25.23 -10.86 -21.27
C ILE A 87 -23.85 -11.36 -20.82
N PRO A 88 -22.78 -11.11 -21.61
CA PRO A 88 -21.45 -11.54 -21.23
C PRO A 88 -20.99 -10.78 -19.97
N PRO A 89 -20.35 -11.45 -19.01
CA PRO A 89 -19.80 -10.76 -17.85
C PRO A 89 -18.68 -9.81 -18.27
N VAL A 90 -18.72 -8.61 -17.70
CA VAL A 90 -17.70 -7.57 -17.89
C VAL A 90 -16.90 -7.44 -16.59
N LEU A 91 -15.58 -7.53 -16.70
CA LEU A 91 -14.64 -7.41 -15.58
C LEU A 91 -13.81 -6.14 -15.75
N THR A 92 -13.79 -5.31 -14.70
CA THR A 92 -12.98 -4.09 -14.59
C THR A 92 -12.08 -4.20 -13.38
N VAL A 93 -10.83 -3.76 -13.49
CA VAL A 93 -9.85 -3.81 -12.39
C VAL A 93 -9.42 -2.38 -12.07
N ASN A 94 -9.55 -1.98 -10.81
CA ASN A 94 -9.01 -0.73 -10.29
C ASN A 94 -7.86 -1.02 -9.32
N LYS A 95 -6.88 -0.11 -9.24
CA LYS A 95 -5.73 -0.25 -8.35
C LYS A 95 -5.41 1.08 -7.71
N SER A 96 -5.40 1.12 -6.38
CA SER A 96 -5.02 2.32 -5.62
C SER A 96 -3.57 2.71 -5.86
N THR A 97 -3.22 3.92 -5.45
CA THR A 97 -1.82 4.36 -5.42
C THR A 97 -1.01 3.52 -4.43
N ALA A 98 0.26 3.32 -4.74
CA ALA A 98 1.19 2.63 -3.84
C ALA A 98 1.71 3.60 -2.78
N TYR A 99 1.88 3.11 -1.55
CA TYR A 99 2.49 3.85 -0.45
C TYR A 99 3.42 2.93 0.34
N ALA A 100 4.41 3.52 1.03
CA ALA A 100 5.31 2.82 1.92
C ALA A 100 4.81 2.93 3.36
N VAL A 101 4.78 1.81 4.07
CA VAL A 101 4.43 1.76 5.49
C VAL A 101 5.68 1.51 6.30
N TYR A 102 5.95 2.40 7.24
CA TYR A 102 7.05 2.25 8.20
C TYR A 102 6.51 1.71 9.51
N GLN A 103 7.15 0.67 10.03
CA GLN A 103 6.84 0.14 11.35
C GLN A 103 7.45 1.04 12.43
N LEU A 104 6.60 1.69 13.21
CA LEU A 104 7.02 2.57 14.30
C LEU A 104 7.04 1.82 15.63
N THR A 105 8.12 2.00 16.39
CA THR A 105 8.28 1.45 17.74
C THR A 105 8.42 2.59 18.74
N TYR A 106 7.62 2.56 19.81
CA TYR A 106 7.71 3.54 20.89
C TYR A 106 9.01 3.35 21.69
N ILE A 107 9.68 4.45 22.03
CA ILE A 107 10.93 4.44 22.82
C ILE A 107 10.72 5.17 24.15
N ARG A 108 10.42 6.47 24.10
CA ARG A 108 10.21 7.31 25.29
C ARG A 108 9.53 8.63 24.93
N ASP A 109 8.96 9.27 25.93
CA ASP A 109 8.44 10.63 25.83
C ASP A 109 9.57 11.68 25.83
N VAL A 110 9.37 12.76 25.07
CA VAL A 110 10.29 13.89 24.97
C VAL A 110 9.51 15.20 25.09
N PRO A 111 9.88 16.12 26.00
CA PRO A 111 9.18 17.40 26.13
C PRO A 111 9.43 18.30 24.91
N TYR A 112 8.38 18.97 24.44
CA TYR A 112 8.43 19.85 23.26
C TYR A 112 9.29 21.11 23.48
N LYS A 113 9.18 21.75 24.64
CA LYS A 113 9.90 22.99 24.98
C LYS A 113 10.23 23.04 26.47
N PRO A 114 11.38 22.50 26.91
CA PRO A 114 11.85 22.70 28.28
C PRO A 114 12.29 24.16 28.45
N GLU A 115 11.86 24.80 29.54
CA GLU A 115 12.16 26.20 29.83
C GLU A 115 13.00 26.32 31.11
N GLU A 116 14.04 27.14 31.06
CA GLU A 116 14.78 27.58 32.24
C GLU A 116 14.08 28.82 32.80
N LEU A 117 13.57 28.71 34.03
CA LEU A 117 12.94 29.81 34.74
C LEU A 117 13.98 30.46 35.66
N TYR A 118 13.98 31.80 35.71
CA TYR A 118 14.89 32.58 36.54
C TYR A 118 14.13 33.40 37.59
N VAL A 119 14.61 33.35 38.84
CA VAL A 119 14.08 34.13 39.96
C VAL A 119 15.22 34.82 40.69
N LYS A 120 15.15 36.16 40.81
CA LYS A 120 16.12 36.94 41.60
C LYS A 120 15.75 36.92 43.08
N THR A 121 16.63 36.39 43.93
CA THR A 121 16.45 36.30 45.38
C THR A 121 17.56 37.07 46.12
N ARG A 122 17.34 37.41 47.41
CA ARG A 122 18.34 38.09 48.24
C ARG A 122 19.39 37.12 48.82
N LYS A 123 18.96 35.92 49.22
CA LYS A 123 19.80 34.78 49.62
C LYS A 123 19.21 33.53 48.94
N CYS A 124 20.05 32.71 48.35
CA CYS A 124 19.63 31.51 47.62
C CYS A 124 20.35 30.28 48.19
N GLN A 125 19.60 29.20 48.39
CA GLN A 125 20.09 27.87 48.72
C GLN A 125 19.40 26.85 47.81
N PRO A 126 20.08 25.76 47.42
CA PRO A 126 19.48 24.75 46.52
C PRO A 126 18.16 24.17 47.04
N ASP A 127 18.03 23.97 48.35
CA ASP A 127 16.88 23.34 49.00
C ASP A 127 15.93 24.37 49.64
N ALA A 128 15.97 25.63 49.18
CA ALA A 128 15.15 26.69 49.73
C ALA A 128 13.66 26.48 49.43
N ASP A 129 12.81 26.85 50.40
CA ASP A 129 11.35 26.72 50.33
C ASP A 129 10.74 27.55 49.19
N ALA A 130 9.53 27.17 48.76
CA ALA A 130 8.75 27.82 47.71
C ALA A 130 8.56 29.33 47.93
N LYS A 131 8.55 29.78 49.19
CA LYS A 131 8.50 31.20 49.56
C LYS A 131 9.70 32.00 49.05
N VAL A 132 10.86 31.37 48.89
CA VAL A 132 12.10 31.99 48.42
C VAL A 132 12.28 31.80 46.91
N VAL A 133 12.11 30.56 46.40
CA VAL A 133 12.40 30.21 44.99
C VAL A 133 11.20 30.31 44.05
N LYS A 134 9.98 30.52 44.58
CA LYS A 134 8.73 30.68 43.81
C LYS A 134 8.53 29.53 42.80
N MET A 135 8.34 29.85 41.53
CA MET A 135 8.13 28.89 40.44
C MET A 135 9.32 27.96 40.16
N CYS A 136 10.50 28.23 40.74
CA CYS A 136 11.66 27.36 40.68
C CYS A 136 11.68 26.36 41.84
N GLU A 137 10.56 26.18 42.55
CA GLU A 137 10.42 25.14 43.56
C GLU A 137 10.65 23.75 42.95
N ARG A 138 11.19 22.85 43.77
CA ARG A 138 11.37 21.47 43.33
C ARG A 138 10.05 20.73 43.42
N GLN A 139 9.69 20.06 42.34
CA GLN A 139 8.60 19.09 42.39
C GLN A 139 9.12 17.84 43.11
N ALA A 140 8.45 17.45 44.20
CA ALA A 140 8.70 16.16 44.85
C ALA A 140 8.12 15.03 43.98
N SER A 141 8.80 14.69 42.90
CA SER A 141 8.45 13.54 42.08
C SER A 141 8.93 12.28 42.80
N PHE A 142 8.02 11.60 43.50
CA PHE A 142 8.20 10.23 43.94
C PHE A 142 8.16 9.35 42.68
N PHE A 143 9.31 9.18 42.03
CA PHE A 143 9.48 8.15 41.01
C PHE A 143 9.58 6.82 41.77
N PRO A 144 8.66 5.85 41.61
CA PRO A 144 8.96 4.48 41.99
C PRO A 144 10.17 4.06 41.15
N ASP A 145 11.24 3.61 41.81
CA ASP A 145 12.48 3.16 41.18
C ASP A 145 12.17 2.19 40.03
N ILE A 146 12.24 2.67 38.78
CA ILE A 146 12.35 1.81 37.62
C ILE A 146 13.84 1.57 37.44
N SER A 147 14.32 0.52 38.11
CA SER A 147 15.66 -0.02 37.89
C SER A 147 15.76 -0.53 36.45
N PHE A 148 16.76 -0.06 35.71
CA PHE A 148 17.22 -0.65 34.46
C PHE A 148 18.14 -1.84 34.73
#